data_AF-A0A1D1XG13-F1
#
_entry.id   AF-A0A1D1XG13-F1
#
_cell.length_a   1.000
_cell.length_b   1.000
_cell.length_c   1.000
_cell.angle_alpha   90.00
_cell.angle_beta   90.00
_cell.angle_gamma   90.00
#
_symmetry.space_group_name_H-M   'P 1'
#
loop_
_entity.id
_entity.type
_entity.pdbx_description
1 polymer ?
#
loop_
_entity_poly.entity_id
_entity_poly.type
_entity_poly.pdbx_seq_one_letter_code
_entity_poly.pdbx_strand_id
1 'polypeptide(L)'
;RLEDIHPFYGDLLHVLYNKDHYKLALGQINTARNLIGKVAKDYVKLLKFGDSLYRCKSLKVAALGRMCTIVKRVGPSLAYLEQVRQHMARLPSIDPNTRTILICGYPNVGKSSFINKITRADVDVQPYAFTTKSLFVGHTDYKYLRYQVIDTPGILDRPFEDRNIIEMCTITALAHLRAAVLFFLDVSGSCGYSVAQQAALFHSIRSLFLNKPLIIVCNKIDLQPLDALSEDDMKLVMEMKAEAANTVITQGGEANDDGVLLTMSTLTEDGVIAVKNVACERLLNQRVEIKMKSKKINDCLNRFHVAIPKHRDNKERPPCIPQAVLEARAKENVQKEKSKLEKDLENENGGAGVYSANLRKHHILANEAWKDDIMPEILDGHNVYDFVDVDIVQRLEELEREEGLRLEAEGEEADFEMDGKELTPEEQEALTEIRKKKALLIQEHRIKKSTAESRPTVPRKFDKDRKFTSKRMGRQLSSLGLDPTAAINRARSRSVSRVGRKRERSHGRGDEDGEAVDMDVDQPNKKLRLRSRSRSRSQSRPRGEVVPGEGLRDSAQKMKAIKLSKKAVKLRNKAARRGEADRVIPNLKPKHLFSGKRSIGKTTRR
;
A
#
# COMPACT_ATOMS: atom_id res chain seq x y z
N ARG A 1 27.77 25.95 -3.29
CA ARG A 1 29.26 26.10 -3.34
C ARG A 1 29.58 26.56 -4.75
N LEU A 2 30.26 27.69 -4.96
CA LEU A 2 30.41 28.25 -6.31
C LEU A 2 31.37 27.45 -7.21
N GLU A 3 32.31 26.71 -6.62
CA GLU A 3 33.37 25.98 -7.35
C GLU A 3 32.93 24.60 -7.84
N ASP A 4 31.95 23.99 -7.16
CA ASP A 4 31.37 22.69 -7.53
C ASP A 4 30.26 22.82 -8.60
N ILE A 5 29.94 24.05 -9.03
CA ILE A 5 28.87 24.36 -9.98
C ILE A 5 29.47 24.54 -11.38
N HIS A 6 28.67 24.29 -12.43
CA HIS A 6 29.07 24.48 -13.82
C HIS A 6 29.72 25.86 -14.07
N PRO A 7 30.85 25.96 -14.81
CA PRO A 7 31.61 27.20 -15.00
C PRO A 7 30.77 28.43 -15.39
N PHE A 8 29.84 28.29 -16.35
CA PHE A 8 28.86 29.34 -16.69
C PHE A 8 28.24 30.04 -15.46
N TYR A 9 27.72 29.27 -14.51
CA TYR A 9 27.10 29.80 -13.30
C TYR A 9 28.15 30.27 -12.28
N GLY A 10 29.32 29.62 -12.21
CA GLY A 10 30.43 30.08 -11.37
C GLY A 10 30.87 31.50 -11.74
N ASP A 11 31.02 31.78 -13.03
CA ASP A 11 31.46 33.06 -13.55
C ASP A 11 30.34 34.10 -13.60
N LEU A 12 29.10 33.70 -13.95
CA LEU A 12 27.94 34.60 -13.88
C LEU A 12 27.72 35.11 -12.44
N LEU A 13 27.87 34.24 -11.44
CA LEU A 13 27.77 34.63 -10.03
C LEU A 13 28.99 35.42 -9.54
N HIS A 14 30.17 35.22 -10.15
CA HIS A 14 31.34 36.07 -9.90
C HIS A 14 31.10 37.50 -10.39
N VAL A 15 30.62 37.67 -11.63
CA VAL A 15 30.27 38.96 -12.24
C VAL A 15 29.15 39.68 -11.46
N LEU A 16 28.08 38.97 -11.08
CA LEU A 16 26.92 39.60 -10.44
C LEU A 16 27.11 39.95 -8.95
N TYR A 17 27.87 39.14 -8.19
CA TYR A 17 27.87 39.25 -6.72
C TYR A 17 29.25 39.43 -6.07
N ASN A 18 30.32 39.38 -6.88
CA ASN A 18 31.70 39.21 -6.44
C ASN A 18 31.91 37.91 -5.62
N LYS A 19 32.52 36.92 -6.27
CA LYS A 19 32.84 35.58 -5.72
C LYS A 19 33.53 35.62 -4.36
N ASP A 20 34.43 36.58 -4.14
CA ASP A 20 35.23 36.64 -2.93
C ASP A 20 34.46 37.23 -1.75
N HIS A 21 33.68 38.29 -1.98
CA HIS A 21 32.78 38.81 -0.97
C HIS A 21 31.73 37.77 -0.55
N TYR A 22 31.16 37.05 -1.53
CA TYR A 22 30.23 35.93 -1.27
C TYR A 22 30.86 34.80 -0.44
N LYS A 23 32.09 34.38 -0.79
CA LYS A 23 32.85 33.38 -0.03
C LYS A 23 33.16 33.86 1.39
N LEU A 24 33.59 35.12 1.57
CA LEU A 24 33.91 35.69 2.88
C LEU A 24 32.67 35.73 3.80
N ALA A 25 31.52 36.14 3.28
CA ALA A 25 30.26 36.13 4.03
C ALA A 25 29.86 34.72 4.50
N LEU A 26 29.93 33.71 3.62
CA LEU A 26 29.69 32.31 3.99
C LEU A 26 30.74 31.76 4.97
N GLY A 27 32.00 32.17 4.83
CA GLY A 27 33.09 31.83 5.76
C GLY A 27 32.87 32.39 7.17
N GLN A 28 32.38 33.63 7.27
CA GLN A 28 31.99 34.26 8.54
C GLN A 28 30.83 33.53 9.21
N ILE A 29 29.83 33.07 8.45
CA ILE A 29 28.74 32.21 8.99
C ILE A 29 29.28 30.86 9.46
N ASN A 30 30.13 30.19 8.68
CA ASN A 30 30.69 28.90 9.07
C ASN A 30 31.56 28.99 10.34
N THR A 31 32.39 30.04 10.46
CA THR A 31 33.18 30.29 11.68
C THR A 31 32.28 30.62 12.88
N ALA A 32 31.23 31.43 12.70
CA ALA A 32 30.25 31.72 13.74
C ALA A 32 29.50 30.46 14.23
N ARG A 33 29.05 29.59 13.31
CA ARG A 33 28.47 28.27 13.62
C ARG A 33 29.41 27.43 14.48
N ASN A 34 30.69 27.36 14.08
CA ASN A 34 31.69 26.58 14.79
C ASN A 34 32.01 27.17 16.19
N LEU A 35 32.01 28.51 16.33
CA LEU A 35 32.17 29.20 17.61
C LEU A 35 30.97 28.96 18.55
N ILE A 36 29.74 29.09 18.06
CA ILE A 36 28.51 28.78 18.81
C ILE A 36 28.54 27.32 19.29
N GLY A 37 28.96 26.38 18.43
CA GLY A 37 29.14 24.98 18.79
C GLY A 37 30.20 24.73 19.88
N LYS A 38 31.29 25.51 19.91
CA LYS A 38 32.28 25.47 21.01
C LYS A 38 31.69 26.03 22.30
N VAL A 39 31.11 27.23 22.26
CA VAL A 39 30.45 27.88 23.41
C VAL A 39 29.40 26.97 24.04
N ALA A 40 28.54 26.33 23.24
CA ALA A 40 27.56 25.36 23.71
C ALA A 40 28.22 24.19 24.46
N LYS A 41 29.23 23.54 23.86
CA LYS A 41 29.95 22.40 24.47
C LYS A 41 30.61 22.78 25.79
N ASP A 42 31.25 23.94 25.86
CA ASP A 42 31.99 24.35 27.06
C ASP A 42 31.06 24.76 28.20
N TYR A 43 29.96 25.47 27.94
CA TYR A 43 28.95 25.73 28.96
C TYR A 43 28.22 24.47 29.43
N VAL A 44 27.94 23.51 28.54
CA VAL A 44 27.36 22.22 28.94
C VAL A 44 28.31 21.42 29.84
N LYS A 45 29.63 21.51 29.64
CA LYS A 45 30.61 20.94 30.59
C LYS A 45 30.58 21.66 31.94
N LEU A 46 30.63 23.00 31.95
CA LEU A 46 30.64 23.82 33.17
C LEU A 46 29.35 23.63 34.00
N LEU A 47 28.20 23.48 33.35
CA LEU A 47 26.90 23.31 33.99
C LEU A 47 26.81 22.02 34.83
N LYS A 48 27.61 20.99 34.52
CA LYS A 48 27.67 19.74 35.31
C LYS A 48 28.18 19.95 36.74
N PHE A 49 28.91 21.04 36.98
CA PHE A 49 29.46 21.42 38.29
C PHE A 49 28.66 22.56 38.95
N GLY A 50 27.42 22.78 38.50
CA GLY A 50 26.51 23.75 39.10
C GLY A 50 25.96 23.24 40.44
N ASP A 51 26.34 23.92 41.52
CA ASP A 51 25.92 23.65 42.91
C ASP A 51 24.51 24.17 43.26
N SER A 52 24.04 25.18 42.53
CA SER A 52 22.88 25.99 42.90
C SER A 52 22.10 26.45 41.68
N LEU A 53 20.79 26.61 41.83
CA LEU A 53 19.90 27.09 40.76
C LEU A 53 20.34 28.47 40.23
N TYR A 54 20.85 29.34 41.11
CA TYR A 54 21.38 30.65 40.73
C TYR A 54 22.62 30.54 39.82
N ARG A 55 23.60 29.70 40.19
CA ARG A 55 24.81 29.45 39.38
C ARG A 55 24.49 28.80 38.04
N CYS A 56 23.52 27.88 38.01
CA CYS A 56 23.02 27.29 36.76
C CYS A 56 22.31 28.34 35.88
N LYS A 57 21.50 29.24 36.46
CA LYS A 57 20.83 30.33 35.75
C LYS A 57 21.84 31.32 35.16
N SER A 58 22.86 31.73 35.91
CA SER A 58 23.87 32.69 35.43
C SER A 58 24.74 32.10 34.32
N LEU A 59 25.16 30.83 34.43
CA LEU A 59 25.85 30.11 33.34
C LEU A 59 24.98 30.04 32.06
N LYS A 60 23.68 29.73 32.19
CA LYS A 60 22.74 29.73 31.05
C LYS A 60 22.64 31.10 30.38
N VAL A 61 22.45 32.16 31.16
CA VAL A 61 22.33 33.53 30.62
C VAL A 61 23.63 33.97 29.94
N ALA A 62 24.78 33.68 30.54
CA ALA A 62 26.08 33.99 29.93
C ALA A 62 26.34 33.20 28.64
N ALA A 63 25.88 31.94 28.56
CA ALA A 63 25.94 31.13 27.34
C ALA A 63 25.14 31.74 26.19
N LEU A 64 23.86 32.04 26.45
CA LEU A 64 22.97 32.65 25.47
C LEU A 64 23.47 34.05 25.07
N GLY A 65 23.96 34.84 26.04
CA GLY A 65 24.59 36.14 25.76
C GLY A 65 25.78 36.03 24.81
N ARG A 66 26.74 35.12 25.08
CA ARG A 66 27.89 34.90 24.18
C ARG A 66 27.46 34.42 22.79
N MET A 67 26.43 33.58 22.67
CA MET A 67 25.88 33.18 21.37
C MET A 67 25.24 34.36 20.62
N CYS A 68 24.41 35.17 21.30
CA CYS A 68 23.78 36.35 20.71
C CYS A 68 24.81 37.39 20.23
N THR A 69 25.92 37.60 20.97
CA THR A 69 27.02 38.48 20.53
C THR A 69 27.69 37.97 19.26
N ILE A 70 27.91 36.65 19.13
CA ILE A 70 28.45 36.06 17.89
C ILE A 70 27.48 36.28 16.71
N VAL A 71 26.18 36.08 16.91
CA VAL A 71 25.16 36.29 15.85
C VAL A 71 25.10 37.77 15.44
N LYS A 72 25.04 38.70 16.41
CA LYS A 72 25.03 40.16 16.13
C LYS A 72 26.23 40.60 15.27
N ARG A 73 27.41 40.01 15.48
CA ARG A 73 28.63 40.31 14.70
C ARG A 73 28.53 39.94 13.21
N VAL A 74 27.68 38.97 12.84
CA VAL A 74 27.49 38.50 11.45
C VAL A 74 26.26 39.12 10.78
N GLY A 75 25.59 40.07 11.45
CA GLY A 75 24.42 40.78 10.92
C GLY A 75 24.59 41.36 9.50
N PRO A 76 25.68 42.10 9.19
CA PRO A 76 25.91 42.65 7.86
C PRO A 76 26.02 41.56 6.77
N SER A 77 26.72 40.46 7.07
CA SER A 77 26.93 39.35 6.14
C SER A 77 25.63 38.59 5.87
N LEU A 78 24.74 38.49 6.86
CA LEU A 78 23.39 37.94 6.68
C LEU A 78 22.50 38.86 5.83
N ALA A 79 22.57 40.18 6.02
CA ALA A 79 21.82 41.13 5.21
C ALA A 79 22.25 41.10 3.72
N TYR A 80 23.56 41.07 3.45
CA TYR A 80 24.10 40.89 2.10
C TYR A 80 23.67 39.54 1.48
N LEU A 81 23.77 38.43 2.23
CA LEU A 81 23.37 37.12 1.71
C LEU A 81 21.86 37.01 1.44
N GLU A 82 21.02 37.73 2.17
CA GLU A 82 19.58 37.81 1.89
C GLU A 82 19.30 38.60 0.60
N GLN A 83 20.00 39.73 0.37
CA GLN A 83 19.92 40.47 -0.89
C GLN A 83 20.34 39.58 -2.09
N VAL A 84 21.47 38.86 -1.94
CA VAL A 84 21.93 37.90 -2.96
C VAL A 84 20.89 36.79 -3.16
N ARG A 85 20.31 36.22 -2.10
CA ARG A 85 19.27 35.19 -2.20
C ARG A 85 18.03 35.68 -2.97
N GLN A 86 17.57 36.90 -2.69
CA GLN A 86 16.41 37.50 -3.36
C GLN A 86 16.67 37.74 -4.85
N HIS A 87 17.86 38.20 -5.22
CA HIS A 87 18.24 38.37 -6.63
C HIS A 87 18.45 37.02 -7.33
N MET A 88 19.12 36.06 -6.68
CA MET A 88 19.33 34.69 -7.21
C MET A 88 18.00 33.97 -7.48
N ALA A 89 16.98 34.17 -6.65
CA ALA A 89 15.66 33.57 -6.84
C ALA A 89 14.91 34.08 -8.10
N ARG A 90 15.35 35.19 -8.69
CA ARG A 90 14.80 35.77 -9.93
C ARG A 90 15.62 35.43 -11.18
N LEU A 91 16.80 34.83 -11.04
CA LEU A 91 17.63 34.45 -12.19
C LEU A 91 16.95 33.32 -12.98
N PRO A 92 16.93 33.37 -14.32
CA PRO A 92 16.31 32.33 -15.13
C PRO A 92 17.10 31.01 -15.07
N SER A 93 16.39 29.88 -15.15
CA SER A 93 17.00 28.55 -15.25
C SER A 93 17.47 28.28 -16.68
N ILE A 94 18.79 28.30 -16.88
CA ILE A 94 19.48 28.02 -18.14
C ILE A 94 20.18 26.66 -18.00
N ASP A 95 20.00 25.76 -18.97
CA ASP A 95 20.81 24.53 -19.00
C ASP A 95 21.91 24.67 -20.06
N PRO A 96 23.19 24.85 -19.67
CA PRO A 96 24.30 25.08 -20.61
C PRO A 96 24.57 23.90 -21.56
N ASN A 97 24.00 22.71 -21.31
CA ASN A 97 24.13 21.54 -22.18
C ASN A 97 22.96 21.36 -23.16
N THR A 98 21.83 22.04 -22.94
CA THR A 98 20.67 21.96 -23.84
C THR A 98 20.90 22.72 -25.16
N ARG A 99 19.95 22.63 -26.10
CA ARG A 99 20.02 23.34 -27.37
C ARG A 99 19.67 24.80 -27.12
N THR A 100 20.67 25.66 -27.23
CA THR A 100 20.53 27.09 -26.94
C THR A 100 20.75 27.90 -28.21
N ILE A 101 19.96 28.94 -28.40
CA ILE A 101 20.17 30.01 -29.38
C ILE A 101 20.46 31.26 -28.55
N LEU A 102 21.57 31.93 -28.84
CA LEU A 102 22.02 33.11 -28.12
C LEU A 102 21.96 34.31 -29.07
N ILE A 103 21.20 35.33 -28.70
CA ILE A 103 20.99 36.53 -29.51
C ILE A 103 21.95 37.61 -29.00
N CYS A 104 22.84 38.12 -29.86
CA CYS A 104 23.81 39.17 -29.51
C CYS A 104 23.86 40.28 -30.58
N GLY A 105 24.52 41.39 -30.27
CA GLY A 105 24.58 42.60 -31.11
C GLY A 105 24.37 43.88 -30.29
N TYR A 106 24.46 45.03 -30.96
CA TYR A 106 24.36 46.37 -30.33
C TYR A 106 23.02 46.58 -29.58
N PRO A 107 22.94 47.57 -28.67
CA PRO A 107 21.66 48.07 -28.17
C PRO A 107 20.73 48.50 -29.32
N ASN A 108 19.42 48.50 -29.09
CA ASN A 108 18.39 49.01 -30.01
C ASN A 108 18.27 48.37 -31.42
N VAL A 109 19.03 47.32 -31.74
CA VAL A 109 18.93 46.57 -33.01
C VAL A 109 17.69 45.64 -33.11
N GLY A 110 16.90 45.48 -32.03
CA GLY A 110 15.66 44.70 -32.03
C GLY A 110 15.73 43.25 -31.49
N LYS A 111 16.81 42.87 -30.79
CA LYS A 111 16.98 41.54 -30.17
C LYS A 111 15.79 41.10 -29.31
N SER A 112 15.35 41.99 -28.40
CA SER A 112 14.25 41.75 -27.47
C SER A 112 12.89 41.68 -28.18
N SER A 113 12.72 42.38 -29.31
CA SER A 113 11.55 42.24 -30.18
C SER A 113 11.49 40.86 -30.85
N PHE A 114 12.63 40.33 -31.29
CA PHE A 114 12.74 39.03 -31.94
C PHE A 114 12.40 37.85 -31.00
N ILE A 115 12.87 37.88 -29.75
CA ILE A 115 12.52 36.84 -28.76
C ILE A 115 11.01 36.84 -28.43
N ASN A 116 10.35 38.01 -28.35
CA ASN A 116 8.90 38.12 -28.14
C ASN A 116 8.08 37.61 -29.34
N LYS A 117 8.62 37.67 -30.57
CA LYS A 117 7.96 37.11 -31.77
C LYS A 117 8.14 35.59 -31.91
N ILE A 118 9.24 35.02 -31.41
CA ILE A 118 9.58 33.59 -31.57
C ILE A 118 9.22 32.72 -30.37
N THR A 119 9.07 33.34 -29.20
CA THR A 119 8.80 32.66 -27.93
C THR A 119 7.62 33.32 -27.22
N ARG A 120 7.10 32.68 -26.18
CA ARG A 120 6.11 33.29 -25.27
C ARG A 120 6.76 34.05 -24.11
N ALA A 121 8.01 34.48 -24.25
CA ALA A 121 8.63 35.38 -23.30
C ALA A 121 8.06 36.79 -23.49
N ASP A 122 7.93 37.51 -22.39
CA ASP A 122 7.50 38.91 -22.37
C ASP A 122 8.68 39.74 -21.88
N VAL A 123 9.47 40.28 -22.81
CA VAL A 123 10.66 41.08 -22.56
C VAL A 123 10.37 42.53 -22.91
N ASP A 124 10.61 43.46 -21.99
CA ASP A 124 10.41 44.89 -22.21
C ASP A 124 11.20 45.39 -23.42
N VAL A 125 10.49 45.99 -24.40
CA VAL A 125 11.08 46.67 -25.56
C VAL A 125 10.84 48.16 -25.42
N GLN A 126 11.93 48.93 -25.42
CA GLN A 126 11.92 50.39 -25.31
C GLN A 126 13.01 50.99 -26.21
N PRO A 127 12.88 52.25 -26.69
CA PRO A 127 13.80 52.85 -27.65
C PRO A 127 15.14 53.33 -27.04
N TYR A 128 15.33 53.24 -25.73
CA TYR A 128 16.57 53.62 -25.06
C TYR A 128 17.48 52.40 -24.84
N ALA A 129 18.80 52.61 -24.91
CA ALA A 129 19.78 51.53 -24.72
C ALA A 129 19.71 50.90 -23.31
N PHE A 130 20.14 49.63 -23.20
CA PHE A 130 20.16 48.85 -21.95
C PHE A 130 18.78 48.63 -21.29
N THR A 131 17.71 48.52 -22.08
CA THR A 131 16.39 48.03 -21.62
C THR A 131 16.53 46.68 -20.91
N THR A 132 17.20 45.72 -21.55
CA THR A 132 17.55 44.43 -20.96
C THR A 132 18.86 44.52 -20.18
N LYS A 133 18.77 44.42 -18.86
CA LYS A 133 19.94 44.48 -17.93
C LYS A 133 20.43 43.10 -17.49
N SER A 134 19.66 42.06 -17.78
CA SER A 134 19.92 40.65 -17.44
C SER A 134 19.70 39.77 -18.66
N LEU A 135 20.26 38.56 -18.63
CA LEU A 135 19.91 37.51 -19.59
C LEU A 135 18.43 37.14 -19.42
N PHE A 136 17.66 37.12 -20.50
CA PHE A 136 16.29 36.62 -20.52
C PHE A 136 16.22 35.31 -21.30
N VAL A 137 15.31 34.42 -20.92
CA VAL A 137 15.18 33.09 -21.52
C VAL A 137 13.75 32.87 -21.99
N GLY A 138 13.59 32.66 -23.30
CA GLY A 138 12.39 32.17 -23.92
C GLY A 138 12.56 30.70 -24.34
N HIS A 139 11.44 30.02 -24.56
CA HIS A 139 11.43 28.67 -25.10
C HIS A 139 10.68 28.65 -26.43
N THR A 140 11.23 27.93 -27.40
CA THR A 140 10.59 27.66 -28.70
C THR A 140 10.78 26.18 -29.04
N ASP A 141 9.81 25.60 -29.73
CA ASP A 141 9.84 24.20 -30.14
C ASP A 141 10.02 24.13 -31.68
N TYR A 142 10.95 23.28 -32.15
CA TYR A 142 11.28 23.09 -33.57
C TYR A 142 11.67 21.63 -33.84
N LYS A 143 11.15 21.01 -34.91
CA LYS A 143 11.29 19.57 -35.23
C LYS A 143 11.06 18.67 -33.98
N TYR A 144 9.99 18.96 -33.22
CA TYR A 144 9.61 18.29 -31.97
C TYR A 144 10.67 18.35 -30.83
N LEU A 145 11.63 19.25 -30.92
CA LEU A 145 12.67 19.47 -29.92
C LEU A 145 12.52 20.86 -29.30
N ARG A 146 12.70 20.95 -27.98
CA ARG A 146 12.73 22.22 -27.27
C ARG A 146 14.10 22.89 -27.38
N TYR A 147 14.08 24.17 -27.68
CA TYR A 147 15.24 25.08 -27.71
C TYR A 147 15.07 26.17 -26.65
N GLN A 148 16.18 26.58 -26.05
CA GLN A 148 16.27 27.76 -25.19
C GLN A 148 16.74 28.93 -26.05
N VAL A 149 15.96 30.00 -26.14
CA VAL A 149 16.36 31.25 -26.81
C VAL A 149 16.76 32.21 -25.71
N ILE A 150 18.00 32.68 -25.72
CA ILE A 150 18.53 33.60 -24.71
C ILE A 150 18.77 34.95 -25.36
N ASP A 151 18.01 35.94 -24.89
CA ASP A 151 18.27 37.34 -25.20
C ASP A 151 19.38 37.87 -24.28
N THR A 152 20.28 38.65 -24.85
CA THR A 152 21.43 39.21 -24.11
C THR A 152 21.36 40.73 -24.08
N PRO A 153 21.79 41.36 -22.97
CA PRO A 153 22.05 42.78 -22.96
C PRO A 153 22.95 43.21 -24.12
N GLY A 154 22.62 44.35 -24.74
CA GLY A 154 23.44 44.93 -25.79
C GLY A 154 24.87 45.18 -25.32
N ILE A 155 25.82 44.83 -26.18
CA ILE A 155 27.25 44.97 -25.93
C ILE A 155 27.82 46.06 -26.84
N LEU A 156 28.72 46.88 -26.31
CA LEU A 156 29.42 47.91 -27.06
C LEU A 156 30.88 47.51 -27.30
N ASP A 157 31.48 48.03 -28.37
CA ASP A 157 32.90 47.81 -28.62
C ASP A 157 33.76 48.66 -27.68
N ARG A 158 34.25 48.02 -26.61
CA ARG A 158 35.09 48.62 -25.55
C ARG A 158 36.20 47.64 -25.13
N PRO A 159 37.34 48.13 -24.63
CA PRO A 159 38.35 47.27 -23.99
C PRO A 159 37.72 46.42 -22.89
N PHE A 160 38.22 45.18 -22.71
CA PHE A 160 37.61 44.20 -21.79
C PHE A 160 37.54 44.71 -20.34
N GLU A 161 38.53 45.49 -19.90
CA GLU A 161 38.63 46.04 -18.54
C GLU A 161 37.57 47.13 -18.26
N ASP A 162 37.12 47.85 -19.29
CA ASP A 162 36.14 48.95 -19.19
C ASP A 162 34.67 48.50 -19.39
N ARG A 163 34.42 47.18 -19.51
CA ARG A 163 33.09 46.64 -19.77
C ARG A 163 32.24 46.57 -18.50
N ASN A 164 30.98 46.97 -18.63
CA ASN A 164 30.04 46.96 -17.52
C ASN A 164 29.68 45.54 -17.09
N ILE A 165 29.23 45.37 -15.83
CA ILE A 165 28.70 44.10 -15.28
C ILE A 165 27.64 43.47 -16.21
N ILE A 166 26.79 44.32 -16.81
CA ILE A 166 25.74 43.94 -17.76
C ILE A 166 26.34 43.33 -19.05
N GLU A 167 27.39 43.94 -19.61
CA GLU A 167 28.07 43.46 -20.82
C GLU A 167 28.89 42.20 -20.53
N MET A 168 29.50 42.11 -19.34
CA MET A 168 30.20 40.93 -18.85
C MET A 168 29.28 39.71 -18.71
N CYS A 169 27.98 39.90 -18.42
CA CYS A 169 27.00 38.81 -18.45
C CYS A 169 26.81 38.25 -19.88
N THR A 170 26.75 39.11 -20.89
CA THR A 170 26.69 38.72 -22.31
C THR A 170 27.95 37.96 -22.74
N ILE A 171 29.14 38.40 -22.31
CA ILE A 171 30.42 37.71 -22.57
C ILE A 171 30.44 36.34 -21.87
N THR A 172 29.99 36.25 -20.62
CA THR A 172 29.93 34.99 -19.86
C THR A 172 29.03 33.96 -20.57
N ALA A 173 27.89 34.41 -21.09
CA ALA A 173 27.01 33.57 -21.92
C ALA A 173 27.68 33.17 -23.24
N LEU A 174 28.30 34.12 -23.95
CA LEU A 174 29.02 33.89 -25.20
C LEU A 174 30.24 32.98 -25.04
N ALA A 175 30.90 32.94 -23.89
CA ALA A 175 32.01 32.02 -23.62
C ALA A 175 31.50 30.60 -23.36
N HIS A 176 30.67 30.42 -22.32
CA HIS A 176 30.39 29.09 -21.76
C HIS A 176 29.24 28.32 -22.42
N LEU A 177 28.29 28.99 -23.07
CA LEU A 177 27.11 28.30 -23.62
C LEU A 177 27.43 27.66 -24.98
N ARG A 178 27.03 26.40 -25.15
CA ARG A 178 27.12 25.64 -26.42
C ARG A 178 25.89 25.93 -27.29
N ALA A 179 25.81 27.17 -27.74
CA ALA A 179 24.68 27.76 -28.45
C ALA A 179 24.98 28.02 -29.94
N ALA A 180 23.93 28.11 -30.76
CA ALA A 180 23.99 28.88 -32.00
C ALA A 180 23.98 30.37 -31.66
N VAL A 181 24.80 31.15 -32.35
CA VAL A 181 24.92 32.60 -32.11
C VAL A 181 24.26 33.34 -33.26
N LEU A 182 23.26 34.16 -32.93
CA LEU A 182 22.62 35.09 -33.86
C LEU A 182 23.17 36.49 -33.59
N PHE A 183 23.99 37.00 -34.52
CA PHE A 183 24.52 38.36 -34.44
C PHE A 183 23.58 39.31 -35.20
N PHE A 184 22.88 40.16 -34.46
CA PHE A 184 21.92 41.12 -35.00
C PHE A 184 22.60 42.42 -35.40
N LEU A 185 22.43 42.77 -36.68
CA LEU A 185 22.80 44.03 -37.28
C LEU A 185 21.55 44.87 -37.55
N ASP A 186 21.64 46.17 -37.32
CA ASP A 186 20.69 47.16 -37.81
C ASP A 186 21.26 47.88 -39.02
N VAL A 187 20.65 47.64 -40.17
CA VAL A 187 21.03 48.19 -41.49
C VAL A 187 20.63 49.67 -41.61
N SER A 188 19.53 50.07 -40.95
CA SER A 188 18.89 51.37 -41.11
C SER A 188 19.56 52.53 -40.37
N GLY A 189 20.60 52.25 -39.57
CA GLY A 189 21.23 53.22 -38.65
C GLY A 189 20.35 53.70 -37.49
N SER A 190 19.06 53.30 -37.42
CA SER A 190 18.09 53.78 -36.42
C SER A 190 18.42 53.35 -34.97
N CYS A 191 19.34 52.40 -34.76
CA CYS A 191 19.88 52.06 -33.45
C CYS A 191 20.81 53.15 -32.85
N GLY A 192 21.24 54.13 -33.64
CA GLY A 192 22.15 55.21 -33.21
C GLY A 192 23.65 54.90 -33.39
N TYR A 193 23.98 53.81 -34.09
CA TYR A 193 25.36 53.36 -34.37
C TYR A 193 25.52 52.99 -35.85
N SER A 194 26.67 53.30 -36.45
CA SER A 194 26.92 52.98 -37.87
C SER A 194 27.19 51.49 -38.10
N VAL A 195 27.00 51.00 -39.33
CA VAL A 195 27.32 49.61 -39.69
C VAL A 195 28.80 49.30 -39.45
N ALA A 196 29.70 50.25 -39.73
CA ALA A 196 31.13 50.13 -39.41
C ALA A 196 31.42 49.90 -37.91
N GLN A 197 30.70 50.56 -36.99
CA GLN A 197 30.83 50.31 -35.55
C GLN A 197 30.28 48.91 -35.17
N GLN A 198 29.18 48.50 -35.80
CA GLN A 198 28.60 47.17 -35.61
C GLN A 198 29.55 46.05 -36.10
N ALA A 199 30.26 46.27 -37.20
CA ALA A 199 31.30 45.37 -37.73
C ALA A 199 32.56 45.34 -36.84
N ALA A 200 33.02 46.49 -36.33
CA ALA A 200 34.17 46.55 -35.42
C ALA A 200 33.96 45.66 -34.17
N LEU A 201 32.77 45.74 -33.55
CA LEU A 201 32.38 44.84 -32.46
C LEU A 201 32.42 43.37 -32.88
N PHE A 202 31.89 43.03 -34.06
CA PHE A 202 31.85 41.65 -34.54
C PHE A 202 33.25 41.04 -34.59
N HIS A 203 34.21 41.77 -35.17
CA HIS A 203 35.61 41.34 -35.21
C HIS A 203 36.26 41.32 -33.81
N SER A 204 35.91 42.26 -32.91
CA SER A 204 36.48 42.29 -31.55
C SER A 204 36.03 41.12 -30.66
N ILE A 205 34.82 40.60 -30.87
CA ILE A 205 34.30 39.40 -30.15
C ILE A 205 34.43 38.09 -30.94
N ARG A 206 35.01 38.11 -32.16
CA ARG A 206 35.18 36.96 -33.06
C ARG A 206 35.73 35.71 -32.39
N SER A 207 36.68 35.86 -31.46
CA SER A 207 37.31 34.75 -30.73
C SER A 207 36.32 33.94 -29.87
N LEU A 208 35.20 34.53 -29.44
CA LEU A 208 34.17 33.88 -28.64
C LEU A 208 33.22 33.00 -29.48
N PHE A 209 33.24 33.14 -30.81
CA PHE A 209 32.40 32.37 -31.74
C PHE A 209 33.03 31.02 -32.15
N LEU A 210 34.27 30.73 -31.73
CA LEU A 210 34.96 29.48 -32.04
C LEU A 210 34.14 28.25 -31.59
N ASN A 211 33.99 27.28 -32.49
CA ASN A 211 33.20 26.05 -32.32
C ASN A 211 31.68 26.27 -32.13
N LYS A 212 31.14 27.40 -32.57
CA LYS A 212 29.70 27.72 -32.49
C LYS A 212 29.17 28.00 -33.91
N PRO A 213 27.94 27.59 -34.25
CA PRO A 213 27.34 27.97 -35.52
C PRO A 213 26.90 29.44 -35.42
N LEU A 214 27.43 30.27 -36.32
CA LEU A 214 27.21 31.71 -36.39
C LEU A 214 26.29 32.03 -37.56
N ILE A 215 25.34 32.96 -37.34
CA ILE A 215 24.42 33.50 -38.35
C ILE A 215 24.35 35.00 -38.12
N ILE A 216 24.43 35.76 -39.21
CA ILE A 216 24.29 37.22 -39.21
C ILE A 216 22.88 37.56 -39.64
N VAL A 217 22.24 38.44 -38.87
CA VAL A 217 20.81 38.76 -39.01
C VAL A 217 20.67 40.26 -39.20
N CYS A 218 20.37 40.68 -40.43
CA CYS A 218 20.06 42.05 -40.78
C CYS A 218 18.59 42.34 -40.44
N ASN A 219 18.34 43.10 -39.38
CA ASN A 219 17.01 43.49 -38.94
C ASN A 219 16.63 44.90 -39.45
N LYS A 220 15.33 45.22 -39.37
CA LYS A 220 14.70 46.49 -39.80
C LYS A 220 14.76 46.77 -41.31
N ILE A 221 14.67 45.71 -42.12
CA ILE A 221 14.65 45.83 -43.60
C ILE A 221 13.45 46.62 -44.14
N ASP A 222 12.41 46.80 -43.34
CA ASP A 222 11.26 47.68 -43.60
C ASP A 222 11.62 49.16 -43.67
N LEU A 223 12.71 49.59 -43.01
CA LEU A 223 13.23 50.95 -43.09
C LEU A 223 14.28 51.11 -44.20
N GLN A 224 15.16 50.11 -44.36
CA GLN A 224 16.18 50.10 -45.41
C GLN A 224 16.44 48.67 -45.88
N PRO A 225 16.11 48.32 -47.14
CA PRO A 225 16.40 47.00 -47.69
C PRO A 225 17.90 46.82 -47.94
N LEU A 226 18.37 45.57 -47.92
CA LEU A 226 19.79 45.23 -48.04
C LEU A 226 20.41 45.75 -49.36
N ASP A 227 19.64 45.73 -50.45
CA ASP A 227 20.11 46.16 -51.78
C ASP A 227 20.28 47.68 -51.91
N ALA A 228 19.76 48.45 -50.95
CA ALA A 228 19.87 49.93 -50.88
C ALA A 228 20.95 50.40 -49.88
N LEU A 229 21.88 49.52 -49.51
CA LEU A 229 23.07 49.87 -48.72
C LEU A 229 24.11 50.64 -49.57
N SER A 230 25.00 51.37 -48.88
CA SER A 230 26.20 51.89 -49.53
C SER A 230 27.13 50.72 -49.92
N GLU A 231 27.92 50.88 -50.98
CA GLU A 231 28.88 49.83 -51.38
C GLU A 231 29.86 49.47 -50.26
N ASP A 232 30.23 50.43 -49.40
CA ASP A 232 31.20 50.23 -48.33
C ASP A 232 30.58 49.51 -47.12
N ASP A 233 29.35 49.85 -46.73
CA ASP A 233 28.63 49.10 -45.70
C ASP A 233 28.29 47.67 -46.18
N MET A 234 27.98 47.50 -47.47
CA MET A 234 27.74 46.18 -48.07
C MET A 234 29.01 45.33 -48.13
N LYS A 235 30.19 45.92 -48.39
CA LYS A 235 31.49 45.23 -48.27
C LYS A 235 31.70 44.72 -46.83
N LEU A 236 31.42 45.52 -45.82
CA LEU A 236 31.54 45.13 -44.41
C LEU A 236 30.58 43.97 -44.05
N VAL A 237 29.33 44.01 -44.53
CA VAL A 237 28.36 42.92 -44.32
C VAL A 237 28.83 41.63 -45.01
N MET A 238 29.40 41.72 -46.21
CA MET A 238 29.96 40.57 -46.94
C MET A 238 31.23 40.03 -46.28
N GLU A 239 32.09 40.88 -45.69
CA GLU A 239 33.24 40.44 -44.90
C GLU A 239 32.80 39.65 -43.66
N MET A 240 31.83 40.17 -42.89
CA MET A 240 31.24 39.45 -41.76
C MET A 240 30.62 38.11 -42.22
N LYS A 241 29.91 38.08 -43.36
CA LYS A 241 29.36 36.84 -43.95
C LYS A 241 30.47 35.84 -44.26
N ALA A 242 31.57 36.26 -44.87
CA ALA A 242 32.70 35.39 -45.17
C ALA A 242 33.37 34.84 -43.90
N GLU A 243 33.54 35.66 -42.85
CA GLU A 243 34.04 35.18 -41.56
C GLU A 243 33.08 34.15 -40.91
N ALA A 244 31.77 34.40 -40.96
CA ALA A 244 30.77 33.46 -40.46
C ALA A 244 30.74 32.15 -41.27
N ALA A 245 30.94 32.18 -42.59
CA ALA A 245 31.13 30.98 -43.41
C ALA A 245 32.40 30.20 -43.03
N ASN A 246 33.52 30.89 -42.78
CA ASN A 246 34.77 30.25 -42.35
C ASN A 246 34.65 29.52 -41.01
N THR A 247 33.83 30.02 -40.08
CA THR A 247 33.52 29.28 -38.84
C THR A 247 32.68 28.02 -39.06
N VAL A 248 31.96 27.89 -40.19
CA VAL A 248 31.22 26.67 -40.58
C VAL A 248 32.14 25.66 -41.26
N ILE A 249 33.03 26.10 -42.16
CA ILE A 249 33.96 25.22 -42.90
C ILE A 249 34.88 24.46 -41.94
N THR A 250 35.41 25.15 -40.91
CA THR A 250 36.23 24.54 -39.85
C THR A 250 35.49 23.51 -38.99
N GLN A 251 34.16 23.44 -39.10
CA GLN A 251 33.30 22.51 -38.36
C GLN A 251 32.77 21.36 -39.22
N GLY A 252 33.23 21.20 -40.47
CA GLY A 252 32.94 20.01 -41.30
C GLY A 252 31.62 20.04 -42.09
N GLY A 253 30.96 21.20 -42.17
CA GLY A 253 29.77 21.38 -43.02
C GLY A 253 30.11 21.75 -44.47
N GLU A 254 29.27 21.34 -45.41
CA GLU A 254 29.27 21.88 -46.77
C GLU A 254 28.98 23.39 -46.76
N ALA A 255 29.68 24.14 -47.60
CA ALA A 255 29.60 25.60 -47.67
C ALA A 255 28.36 26.09 -48.44
N ASN A 256 27.16 25.71 -47.97
CA ASN A 256 25.92 26.29 -48.46
C ASN A 256 25.75 27.71 -47.88
N ASP A 257 26.13 28.67 -48.72
CA ASP A 257 26.31 30.09 -48.39
C ASP A 257 24.98 30.82 -48.09
N ASP A 258 23.88 30.31 -48.65
CA ASP A 258 22.50 30.86 -48.59
C ASP A 258 21.86 30.91 -47.18
N GLY A 259 22.54 30.41 -46.14
CA GLY A 259 22.02 30.39 -44.77
C GLY A 259 22.85 31.17 -43.75
N VAL A 260 23.91 31.88 -44.17
CA VAL A 260 24.84 32.58 -43.25
C VAL A 260 24.36 33.99 -42.92
N LEU A 261 23.87 34.70 -43.93
CA LEU A 261 23.33 36.05 -43.84
C LEU A 261 21.83 35.98 -44.11
N LEU A 262 21.02 36.50 -43.19
CA LEU A 262 19.57 36.52 -43.32
C LEU A 262 19.00 37.90 -43.03
N THR A 263 18.04 38.32 -43.85
CA THR A 263 17.27 39.55 -43.69
C THR A 263 15.95 39.26 -42.97
N MET A 264 15.52 40.18 -42.11
CA MET A 264 14.22 40.10 -41.44
C MET A 264 13.70 41.46 -40.97
N SER A 265 12.40 41.53 -40.69
CA SER A 265 11.79 42.63 -39.94
C SER A 265 10.93 42.10 -38.81
N THR A 266 11.12 42.64 -37.60
CA THR A 266 10.19 42.40 -36.48
C THR A 266 8.87 43.16 -36.59
N LEU A 267 8.75 44.12 -37.53
CA LEU A 267 7.54 44.92 -37.74
C LEU A 267 6.57 44.23 -38.70
N THR A 268 7.05 43.78 -39.86
CA THR A 268 6.24 43.05 -40.85
C THR A 268 6.18 41.54 -40.58
N GLU A 269 7.02 41.03 -39.68
CA GLU A 269 7.26 39.60 -39.39
C GLU A 269 7.96 38.80 -40.50
N ASP A 270 8.39 39.47 -41.57
CA ASP A 270 9.16 38.86 -42.66
C ASP A 270 10.51 38.32 -42.16
N GLY A 271 10.90 37.14 -42.65
CA GLY A 271 12.18 36.49 -42.33
C GLY A 271 12.32 35.91 -40.91
N VAL A 272 11.50 36.35 -39.94
CA VAL A 272 11.63 35.95 -38.50
C VAL A 272 11.64 34.43 -38.31
N ILE A 273 10.71 33.72 -38.97
CA ILE A 273 10.60 32.26 -38.89
C ILE A 273 11.75 31.57 -39.63
N ALA A 274 12.24 32.15 -40.73
CA ALA A 274 13.38 31.62 -41.48
C ALA A 274 14.66 31.65 -40.63
N VAL A 275 14.97 32.78 -39.99
CA VAL A 275 16.11 32.91 -39.05
C VAL A 275 16.03 31.86 -37.94
N LYS A 276 14.86 31.69 -37.31
CA LYS A 276 14.64 30.65 -36.30
C LYS A 276 14.96 29.25 -36.84
N ASN A 277 14.42 28.91 -38.01
CA ASN A 277 14.54 27.57 -38.58
C ASN A 277 15.99 27.25 -38.96
N VAL A 278 16.68 28.16 -39.64
CA VAL A 278 18.10 28.02 -40.03
C VAL A 278 19.01 27.90 -38.79
N ALA A 279 18.75 28.68 -37.74
CA ALA A 279 19.49 28.60 -36.47
C ALA A 279 19.32 27.24 -35.77
N CYS A 280 18.07 26.77 -35.65
CA CYS A 280 17.78 25.45 -35.08
C CYS A 280 18.41 24.32 -35.91
N GLU A 281 18.36 24.41 -37.24
CA GLU A 281 18.88 23.40 -38.16
C GLU A 281 20.41 23.30 -38.13
N ARG A 282 21.12 24.44 -38.22
CA ARG A 282 22.59 24.48 -38.10
C ARG A 282 23.06 23.93 -36.75
N LEU A 283 22.40 24.29 -35.65
CA LEU A 283 22.71 23.76 -34.32
C LEU A 283 22.42 22.26 -34.21
N LEU A 284 21.35 21.78 -34.86
CA LEU A 284 21.00 20.36 -34.88
C LEU A 284 22.05 19.56 -35.65
N ASN A 285 22.45 20.01 -36.84
CA ASN A 285 23.44 19.32 -37.68
C ASN A 285 24.79 19.20 -36.95
N GLN A 286 25.31 20.31 -36.42
CA GLN A 286 26.55 20.32 -35.61
C GLN A 286 26.46 19.36 -34.40
N ARG A 287 25.33 19.35 -33.69
CA ARG A 287 25.12 18.44 -32.54
C ARG A 287 24.96 16.98 -32.94
N VAL A 288 24.34 16.71 -34.09
CA VAL A 288 24.25 15.35 -34.64
C VAL A 288 25.63 14.85 -35.01
N GLU A 289 26.48 15.65 -35.64
CA GLU A 289 27.84 15.26 -36.00
C GLU A 289 28.72 14.99 -34.77
N ILE A 290 28.68 15.87 -33.75
CA ILE A 290 29.34 15.63 -32.45
C ILE A 290 28.83 14.34 -31.79
N LYS A 291 27.54 14.03 -31.97
CA LYS A 291 26.92 12.79 -31.47
C LYS A 291 27.36 11.58 -32.31
N MET A 292 27.52 11.71 -33.63
CA MET A 292 28.04 10.67 -34.54
C MET A 292 29.46 10.24 -34.17
N LYS A 293 30.30 11.20 -33.76
CA LYS A 293 31.65 10.94 -33.21
C LYS A 293 31.62 10.27 -31.82
N SER A 294 30.46 10.09 -31.19
CA SER A 294 30.32 9.54 -29.83
C SER A 294 29.82 8.09 -29.81
N LYS A 295 30.49 7.24 -29.02
CA LYS A 295 30.10 5.83 -28.79
C LYS A 295 28.66 5.66 -28.26
N LYS A 296 28.07 6.71 -27.66
CA LYS A 296 26.69 6.76 -27.14
C LYS A 296 25.59 6.70 -28.22
N ILE A 297 25.91 6.50 -29.50
CA ILE A 297 24.91 6.21 -30.53
C ILE A 297 24.48 4.75 -30.52
N ASN A 298 25.39 3.83 -30.20
CA ASN A 298 25.12 2.39 -30.26
C ASN A 298 23.92 2.01 -29.38
N ASP A 299 23.80 2.63 -28.20
CA ASP A 299 22.67 2.51 -27.26
C ASP A 299 21.31 2.91 -27.86
N CYS A 300 21.31 3.76 -28.89
CA CYS A 300 20.12 4.32 -29.54
C CYS A 300 19.81 3.71 -30.92
N LEU A 301 20.74 2.96 -31.54
CA LEU A 301 20.56 2.43 -32.91
C LEU A 301 19.26 1.63 -33.07
N ASN A 302 18.90 0.83 -32.06
CA ASN A 302 17.67 0.04 -32.03
C ASN A 302 16.38 0.89 -32.14
N ARG A 303 16.43 2.20 -31.85
CA ARG A 303 15.30 3.13 -31.99
C ARG A 303 15.21 3.77 -33.37
N PHE A 304 16.32 3.84 -34.11
CA PHE A 304 16.36 4.35 -35.47
C PHE A 304 16.07 3.24 -36.50
N HIS A 305 16.33 1.99 -36.15
CA HIS A 305 16.04 0.83 -36.99
C HIS A 305 14.53 0.57 -37.10
N VAL A 306 13.92 0.95 -38.22
CA VAL A 306 12.56 0.55 -38.59
C VAL A 306 12.59 -0.89 -39.09
N ALA A 307 11.85 -1.79 -38.43
CA ALA A 307 11.76 -3.19 -38.83
C ALA A 307 10.92 -3.34 -40.11
N ILE A 308 11.56 -3.72 -41.21
CA ILE A 308 10.89 -4.01 -42.48
C ILE A 308 10.33 -5.45 -42.41
N PRO A 309 9.01 -5.68 -42.53
CA PRO A 309 8.44 -7.02 -42.51
C PRO A 309 8.94 -7.86 -43.68
N LYS A 310 9.51 -9.03 -43.41
CA LYS A 310 9.82 -10.03 -44.45
C LYS A 310 8.53 -10.70 -44.90
N HIS A 311 8.38 -10.89 -46.22
CA HIS A 311 7.25 -11.61 -46.79
C HIS A 311 7.22 -13.05 -46.27
N ARG A 312 6.08 -13.49 -45.70
CA ARG A 312 5.93 -14.81 -45.05
C ARG A 312 4.89 -15.69 -45.73
N ASP A 313 3.68 -15.17 -45.93
CA ASP A 313 2.56 -15.88 -46.54
C ASP A 313 1.94 -14.98 -47.64
N ASN A 314 1.41 -15.56 -48.71
CA ASN A 314 0.67 -14.85 -49.78
C ASN A 314 -0.75 -14.40 -49.33
N LYS A 315 -0.90 -13.97 -48.07
CA LYS A 315 -2.18 -13.50 -47.50
C LYS A 315 -2.13 -12.00 -47.28
N GLU A 316 -2.94 -11.27 -48.05
CA GLU A 316 -3.10 -9.83 -47.89
C GLU A 316 -3.75 -9.49 -46.54
N ARG A 317 -3.33 -8.36 -45.97
CA ARG A 317 -3.83 -7.82 -44.69
C ARG A 317 -4.09 -6.32 -44.83
N PRO A 318 -5.10 -5.90 -45.59
CA PRO A 318 -5.39 -4.49 -45.81
C PRO A 318 -5.87 -3.80 -44.52
N PRO A 319 -5.64 -2.48 -44.37
CA PRO A 319 -6.19 -1.71 -43.25
C PRO A 319 -7.71 -1.57 -43.38
N CYS A 320 -8.46 -2.19 -42.46
CA CYS A 320 -9.91 -2.10 -42.43
C CYS A 320 -10.37 -0.77 -41.81
N ILE A 321 -10.48 0.27 -42.63
CA ILE A 321 -11.02 1.58 -42.24
C ILE A 321 -12.48 1.68 -42.72
N PRO A 322 -13.48 1.81 -41.82
CA PRO A 322 -14.87 1.92 -42.23
C PRO A 322 -15.15 3.18 -43.06
N GLN A 323 -15.99 3.04 -44.08
CA GLN A 323 -16.35 4.12 -45.01
C GLN A 323 -16.86 5.38 -44.29
N ALA A 324 -17.68 5.21 -43.24
CA ALA A 324 -18.18 6.31 -42.42
C ALA A 324 -17.08 7.20 -41.81
N VAL A 325 -15.90 6.64 -41.49
CA VAL A 325 -14.75 7.40 -40.96
C VAL A 325 -14.07 8.22 -42.06
N LEU A 326 -14.02 7.70 -43.29
CA LEU A 326 -13.48 8.42 -44.45
C LEU A 326 -14.40 9.59 -44.83
N GLU A 327 -15.71 9.36 -44.85
CA GLU A 327 -16.70 10.41 -45.09
C GLU A 327 -16.74 11.47 -43.98
N ALA A 328 -16.60 11.08 -42.71
CA ALA A 328 -16.52 12.02 -41.60
C ALA A 328 -15.29 12.93 -41.72
N ARG A 329 -14.11 12.37 -42.04
CA ARG A 329 -12.88 13.15 -42.30
C ARG A 329 -13.02 14.09 -43.50
N ALA A 330 -13.73 13.68 -44.54
CA ALA A 330 -14.02 14.54 -45.69
C ALA A 330 -14.95 15.70 -45.30
N LYS A 331 -15.99 15.44 -44.50
CA LYS A 331 -16.94 16.46 -44.03
C LYS A 331 -16.33 17.44 -43.04
N GLU A 332 -15.49 17.00 -42.10
CA GLU A 332 -14.81 17.84 -41.11
C GLU A 332 -13.91 18.93 -41.74
N ASN A 333 -13.35 18.64 -42.92
CA ASN A 333 -12.58 19.61 -43.71
C ASN A 333 -13.44 20.69 -44.38
N VAL A 334 -14.77 20.50 -44.48
CA VAL A 334 -15.70 21.36 -45.23
C VAL A 334 -16.68 22.09 -44.31
N GLN A 335 -17.21 21.43 -43.28
CA GLN A 335 -18.18 21.99 -42.33
C GLN A 335 -17.66 21.90 -40.90
N LYS A 336 -17.57 23.05 -40.23
CA LYS A 336 -17.15 23.19 -38.82
C LYS A 336 -18.32 23.12 -37.81
N GLU A 337 -19.47 22.57 -38.21
CA GLU A 337 -20.57 22.34 -37.28
C GLU A 337 -20.19 21.23 -36.30
N LYS A 338 -19.87 21.63 -35.07
CA LYS A 338 -19.55 20.69 -33.99
C LYS A 338 -20.83 20.03 -33.51
N SER A 339 -20.89 18.70 -33.59
CA SER A 339 -21.88 17.93 -32.86
C SER A 339 -21.75 18.21 -31.36
N LYS A 340 -22.88 18.36 -30.66
CA LYS A 340 -22.87 18.46 -29.19
C LYS A 340 -22.21 17.22 -28.61
N LEU A 341 -21.16 17.41 -27.81
CA LEU A 341 -20.53 16.34 -27.06
C LEU A 341 -21.29 16.10 -25.74
N GLU A 342 -21.14 14.92 -25.15
CA GLU A 342 -21.76 14.63 -23.85
C GLU A 342 -21.26 15.59 -22.75
N LYS A 343 -20.04 16.12 -22.88
CA LYS A 343 -19.50 17.19 -22.02
C LYS A 343 -20.24 18.52 -22.17
N ASP A 344 -20.76 18.82 -23.36
CA ASP A 344 -21.55 20.04 -23.57
C ASP A 344 -22.93 19.87 -22.92
N LEU A 345 -23.53 18.69 -23.05
CA LEU A 345 -24.77 18.31 -22.34
C LEU A 345 -24.59 18.28 -20.81
N GLU A 346 -23.43 17.82 -20.32
CA GLU A 346 -23.07 17.90 -18.90
C GLU A 346 -23.05 19.35 -18.41
N ASN A 347 -22.40 20.25 -19.14
CA ASN A 347 -22.35 21.69 -18.80
C ASN A 347 -23.73 22.36 -18.86
N GLU A 348 -24.57 22.01 -19.86
CA GLU A 348 -25.95 22.52 -19.98
C GLU A 348 -26.84 22.05 -18.81
N ASN A 349 -26.64 20.83 -18.31
CA ASN A 349 -27.48 20.19 -17.30
C ASN A 349 -26.93 20.28 -15.86
N GLY A 350 -26.21 21.36 -15.52
CA GLY A 350 -25.76 21.65 -14.15
C GLY A 350 -24.31 21.24 -13.83
N GLY A 351 -23.59 20.65 -14.78
CA GLY A 351 -22.16 20.37 -14.69
C GLY A 351 -21.79 19.12 -13.88
N ALA A 352 -20.48 18.92 -13.75
CA ALA A 352 -19.87 17.76 -13.11
C ALA A 352 -20.34 17.59 -11.65
N GLY A 353 -20.93 16.42 -11.37
CA GLY A 353 -21.44 16.06 -10.04
C GLY A 353 -22.94 16.33 -9.84
N VAL A 354 -23.60 17.07 -10.74
CA VAL A 354 -25.07 17.20 -10.79
C VAL A 354 -25.64 16.40 -11.96
N TYR A 355 -24.99 16.47 -13.13
CA TYR A 355 -25.41 15.70 -14.30
C TYR A 355 -25.26 14.19 -14.09
N SER A 356 -26.33 13.44 -14.36
CA SER A 356 -26.33 11.98 -14.39
C SER A 356 -26.53 11.50 -15.82
N ALA A 357 -25.44 11.01 -16.44
CA ALA A 357 -25.47 10.52 -17.81
C ALA A 357 -26.20 9.16 -17.88
N ASN A 358 -27.30 9.08 -18.65
CA ASN A 358 -27.98 7.81 -18.88
C ASN A 358 -27.17 6.93 -19.86
N LEU A 359 -26.50 5.91 -19.33
CA LEU A 359 -25.68 4.95 -20.09
C LEU A 359 -26.51 4.19 -21.15
N ARG A 360 -27.81 3.97 -20.91
CA ARG A 360 -28.67 3.12 -21.76
C ARG A 360 -29.12 3.82 -23.05
N LYS A 361 -29.11 5.16 -23.07
CA LYS A 361 -29.52 6.05 -24.19
C LYS A 361 -28.96 5.62 -25.55
N HIS A 362 -27.71 5.16 -25.57
CA HIS A 362 -26.96 4.81 -26.78
C HIS A 362 -26.91 3.31 -27.09
N HIS A 363 -27.65 2.47 -26.36
CA HIS A 363 -27.78 1.06 -26.71
C HIS A 363 -28.53 0.89 -28.04
N ILE A 364 -28.12 -0.11 -28.83
CA ILE A 364 -28.79 -0.48 -30.08
C ILE A 364 -29.60 -1.75 -29.77
N LEU A 365 -30.91 -1.61 -29.67
CA LEU A 365 -31.87 -2.68 -29.39
C LEU A 365 -32.84 -2.84 -30.57
N ALA A 366 -33.49 -4.00 -30.68
CA ALA A 366 -34.49 -4.25 -31.72
C ALA A 366 -35.72 -3.33 -31.64
N ASN A 367 -36.04 -2.85 -30.44
CA ASN A 367 -37.06 -1.85 -30.18
C ASN A 367 -36.49 -0.78 -29.23
N GLU A 368 -36.65 0.50 -29.56
CA GLU A 368 -36.10 1.59 -28.75
C GLU A 368 -36.84 1.80 -27.42
N ALA A 369 -38.11 1.38 -27.34
CA ALA A 369 -38.91 1.49 -26.12
C ALA A 369 -38.29 0.73 -24.93
N TRP A 370 -37.59 -0.38 -25.20
CA TRP A 370 -36.98 -1.23 -24.17
C TRP A 370 -35.66 -0.70 -23.60
N LYS A 371 -35.18 0.47 -24.04
CA LYS A 371 -33.90 1.04 -23.57
C LYS A 371 -33.88 1.33 -22.08
N ASP A 372 -35.00 1.75 -21.50
CA ASP A 372 -35.10 2.10 -20.08
C ASP A 372 -35.64 0.95 -19.20
N ASP A 373 -35.99 -0.20 -19.77
CA ASP A 373 -36.48 -1.37 -19.03
C ASP A 373 -35.43 -1.92 -18.06
N ILE A 374 -35.87 -2.50 -16.94
CA ILE A 374 -35.00 -3.07 -15.90
C ILE A 374 -35.10 -4.58 -15.99
N MET A 375 -34.01 -5.24 -16.42
CA MET A 375 -33.95 -6.70 -16.41
C MET A 375 -33.79 -7.20 -14.96
N PRO A 376 -34.59 -8.18 -14.49
CA PRO A 376 -34.40 -8.77 -13.17
C PRO A 376 -33.06 -9.51 -13.11
N GLU A 377 -32.24 -9.24 -12.10
CA GLU A 377 -30.92 -9.89 -11.95
C GLU A 377 -31.01 -11.20 -11.17
N ILE A 378 -31.90 -11.27 -10.17
CA ILE A 378 -32.04 -12.38 -9.23
C ILE A 378 -33.52 -12.78 -9.11
N LEU A 379 -33.80 -14.08 -9.18
CA LEU A 379 -35.10 -14.68 -8.91
C LEU A 379 -34.91 -15.90 -7.99
N ASP A 380 -35.62 -15.94 -6.87
CA ASP A 380 -35.63 -17.06 -5.90
C ASP A 380 -34.24 -17.62 -5.53
N GLY A 381 -33.27 -16.72 -5.33
CA GLY A 381 -31.89 -17.05 -4.95
C GLY A 381 -30.95 -17.45 -6.08
N HIS A 382 -31.43 -17.44 -7.32
CA HIS A 382 -30.67 -17.76 -8.54
C HIS A 382 -30.50 -16.51 -9.41
N ASN A 383 -29.41 -16.40 -10.19
CA ASN A 383 -29.24 -15.28 -11.12
C ASN A 383 -30.00 -15.57 -12.41
N VAL A 384 -30.75 -14.58 -12.91
CA VAL A 384 -31.53 -14.74 -14.15
C VAL A 384 -30.62 -14.92 -15.36
N TYR A 385 -29.47 -14.23 -15.40
CA TYR A 385 -28.46 -14.34 -16.47
C TYR A 385 -27.99 -15.77 -16.74
N ASP A 386 -27.98 -16.64 -15.72
CA ASP A 386 -27.53 -18.03 -15.86
C ASP A 386 -28.53 -18.90 -16.66
N PHE A 387 -29.76 -18.39 -16.88
CA PHE A 387 -30.85 -19.05 -17.61
C PHE A 387 -31.27 -18.30 -18.90
N VAL A 388 -30.58 -17.22 -19.27
CA VAL A 388 -30.86 -16.50 -20.53
C VAL A 388 -30.26 -17.28 -21.70
N ASP A 389 -31.11 -18.02 -22.41
CA ASP A 389 -30.78 -18.71 -23.66
C ASP A 389 -31.85 -18.40 -24.72
N VAL A 390 -31.46 -18.41 -26.00
CA VAL A 390 -32.37 -18.14 -27.12
C VAL A 390 -33.43 -19.25 -27.24
N ASP A 391 -33.01 -20.49 -26.98
CA ASP A 391 -33.83 -21.69 -27.17
C ASP A 391 -34.41 -22.24 -25.85
N ILE A 392 -34.48 -21.41 -24.80
CA ILE A 392 -34.85 -21.84 -23.43
C ILE A 392 -36.22 -22.52 -23.36
N VAL A 393 -37.19 -22.07 -24.15
CA VAL A 393 -38.56 -22.64 -24.22
C VAL A 393 -38.53 -24.07 -24.78
N GLN A 394 -37.72 -24.34 -25.81
CA GLN A 394 -37.61 -25.68 -26.39
C GLN A 394 -37.01 -26.68 -25.39
N ARG A 395 -35.99 -26.25 -24.62
CA ARG A 395 -35.41 -27.09 -23.55
C ARG A 395 -36.38 -27.32 -22.39
N LEU A 396 -37.25 -26.35 -22.09
CA LEU A 396 -38.31 -26.53 -21.10
C LEU A 396 -39.34 -27.56 -21.59
N GLU A 397 -39.80 -27.47 -22.84
CA GLU A 397 -40.71 -28.46 -23.44
C GLU A 397 -40.12 -29.88 -23.50
N GLU A 398 -38.79 -30.00 -23.66
CA GLU A 398 -38.10 -31.28 -23.56
C GLU A 398 -38.08 -31.83 -22.13
N LEU A 399 -37.81 -30.98 -21.14
CA LEU A 399 -37.77 -31.35 -19.73
C LEU A 399 -39.17 -31.69 -19.19
N GLU A 400 -40.19 -30.90 -19.53
CA GLU A 400 -41.59 -31.19 -19.17
C GLU A 400 -42.08 -32.51 -19.78
N ARG A 401 -41.59 -32.88 -20.98
CA ARG A 401 -41.88 -34.17 -21.61
C ARG A 401 -41.17 -35.34 -20.89
N GLU A 402 -39.94 -35.13 -20.43
CA GLU A 402 -39.22 -36.12 -19.61
C GLU A 402 -39.87 -36.29 -18.23
N GLU A 403 -40.24 -35.19 -17.56
CA GLU A 403 -40.99 -35.23 -16.29
C GLU A 403 -42.39 -35.84 -16.46
N GLY A 404 -43.08 -35.58 -17.57
CA GLY A 404 -44.37 -36.20 -17.89
C GLY A 404 -44.27 -37.72 -18.03
N LEU A 405 -43.31 -38.22 -18.82
CA LEU A 405 -43.04 -39.65 -18.94
C LEU A 405 -42.63 -40.28 -17.60
N ARG A 406 -41.90 -39.52 -16.77
CA ARG A 406 -41.51 -39.97 -15.44
C ARG A 406 -42.68 -39.98 -14.44
N LEU A 407 -43.62 -39.05 -14.54
CA LEU A 407 -44.85 -39.02 -13.76
C LEU A 407 -45.84 -40.11 -14.20
N GLU A 408 -45.87 -40.49 -15.47
CA GLU A 408 -46.59 -41.69 -15.92
C GLU A 408 -45.97 -42.95 -15.28
N ALA A 409 -44.63 -43.07 -15.25
CA ALA A 409 -43.95 -44.20 -14.59
C ALA A 409 -44.09 -44.22 -13.05
N GLU A 410 -43.98 -43.08 -12.37
CA GLU A 410 -44.25 -42.98 -10.91
C GLU A 410 -45.75 -43.12 -10.61
N GLY A 411 -46.63 -42.80 -11.57
CA GLY A 411 -48.07 -43.09 -11.53
C GLY A 411 -48.37 -44.58 -11.63
N GLU A 412 -47.68 -45.31 -12.52
CA GLU A 412 -47.71 -46.78 -12.57
C GLU A 412 -47.16 -47.42 -11.28
N GLU A 413 -46.20 -46.80 -10.58
CA GLU A 413 -45.78 -47.24 -9.24
C GLU A 413 -46.77 -46.86 -8.12
N ALA A 414 -47.60 -45.82 -8.31
CA ALA A 414 -48.62 -45.39 -7.35
C ALA A 414 -49.95 -46.16 -7.49
N ASP A 415 -50.31 -46.56 -8.71
CA ASP A 415 -51.45 -47.43 -9.02
C ASP A 415 -51.16 -48.92 -8.75
N PHE A 416 -49.99 -49.25 -8.19
CA PHE A 416 -49.78 -50.50 -7.47
C PHE A 416 -50.55 -50.49 -6.13
N GLU A 417 -51.89 -50.55 -6.23
CA GLU A 417 -52.77 -50.99 -5.13
C GLU A 417 -52.43 -52.45 -4.79
N MET A 418 -51.37 -52.66 -4.01
CA MET A 418 -51.04 -53.96 -3.47
C MET A 418 -51.98 -54.25 -2.28
N ASP A 419 -53.11 -54.85 -2.64
CA ASP A 419 -54.22 -55.23 -1.78
C ASP A 419 -53.82 -55.68 -0.35
N GLY A 420 -54.30 -54.89 0.60
CA GLY A 420 -54.76 -55.34 1.92
C GLY A 420 -54.02 -56.48 2.62
N LYS A 421 -53.03 -56.11 3.43
CA LYS A 421 -52.99 -56.60 4.82
C LYS A 421 -52.89 -55.43 5.79
N GLU A 422 -54.05 -54.99 6.27
CA GLU A 422 -54.11 -54.28 7.55
C GLU A 422 -53.38 -55.15 8.58
N LEU A 423 -52.35 -54.58 9.23
CA LEU A 423 -51.62 -55.30 10.27
C LEU A 423 -52.62 -55.71 11.35
N THR A 424 -52.71 -57.00 11.62
CA THR A 424 -53.58 -57.52 12.68
C THR A 424 -53.25 -56.83 14.00
N PRO A 425 -54.20 -56.71 14.95
CA PRO A 425 -53.93 -56.05 16.23
C PRO A 425 -52.72 -56.68 16.96
N GLU A 426 -52.49 -57.98 16.78
CA GLU A 426 -51.30 -58.69 17.29
C GLU A 426 -49.99 -58.22 16.63
N GLU A 427 -49.96 -58.07 15.30
CA GLU A 427 -48.79 -57.53 14.58
C GLU A 427 -48.55 -56.06 14.91
N GLN A 428 -49.60 -55.27 15.11
CA GLN A 428 -49.49 -53.88 15.49
C GLN A 428 -48.97 -53.74 16.93
N GLU A 429 -49.43 -54.58 17.86
CA GLU A 429 -48.86 -54.71 19.20
C GLU A 429 -47.38 -55.12 19.16
N ALA A 430 -47.02 -56.15 18.39
CA ALA A 430 -45.65 -56.61 18.20
C ALA A 430 -44.75 -55.50 17.62
N LEU A 431 -45.25 -54.70 16.67
CA LEU A 431 -44.55 -53.54 16.13
C LEU A 431 -44.36 -52.46 17.21
N THR A 432 -45.34 -52.25 18.10
CA THR A 432 -45.14 -51.38 19.28
C THR A 432 -44.10 -51.94 20.24
N GLU A 433 -44.06 -53.26 20.48
CA GLU A 433 -43.05 -53.89 21.33
C GLU A 433 -41.65 -53.75 20.75
N ILE A 434 -41.49 -53.96 19.45
CA ILE A 434 -40.23 -53.75 18.72
C ILE A 434 -39.79 -52.28 18.87
N ARG A 435 -40.69 -51.32 18.68
CA ARG A 435 -40.40 -49.88 18.87
C ARG A 435 -40.01 -49.57 20.32
N LYS A 436 -40.76 -50.06 21.33
CA LYS A 436 -40.47 -49.91 22.77
C LYS A 436 -39.10 -50.49 23.12
N LYS A 437 -38.79 -51.71 22.66
CA LYS A 437 -37.52 -52.43 22.89
C LYS A 437 -36.34 -51.73 22.22
N LYS A 438 -36.52 -51.21 21.00
CA LYS A 438 -35.54 -50.39 20.27
C LYS A 438 -35.25 -49.07 21.01
N ALA A 439 -36.29 -48.39 21.52
CA ALA A 439 -36.14 -47.17 22.32
C ALA A 439 -35.36 -47.42 23.63
N LEU A 440 -35.68 -48.50 24.36
CA LEU A 440 -34.96 -48.90 25.58
C LEU A 440 -33.47 -49.20 25.30
N LEU A 441 -33.15 -49.88 24.19
CA LEU A 441 -31.76 -50.14 23.78
C LEU A 441 -31.00 -48.85 23.46
N ILE A 442 -31.64 -47.90 22.78
CA ILE A 442 -31.06 -46.57 22.49
C ILE A 442 -30.83 -45.80 23.80
N GLN A 443 -31.77 -45.85 24.75
CA GLN A 443 -31.64 -45.20 26.05
C GLN A 443 -30.50 -45.81 26.89
N GLU A 444 -30.40 -47.15 26.95
CA GLU A 444 -29.25 -47.84 27.56
C GLU A 444 -27.92 -47.43 26.89
N HIS A 445 -27.89 -47.31 25.56
CA HIS A 445 -26.70 -46.88 24.83
C HIS A 445 -26.31 -45.43 25.16
N ARG A 446 -27.28 -44.50 25.23
CA ARG A 446 -27.04 -43.12 25.67
C ARG A 446 -26.48 -43.06 27.09
N ILE A 447 -27.01 -43.86 28.03
CA ILE A 447 -26.49 -43.96 29.41
C ILE A 447 -25.05 -44.51 29.45
N LYS A 448 -24.72 -45.47 28.58
CA LYS A 448 -23.34 -46.01 28.41
C LYS A 448 -22.39 -44.99 27.77
N LYS A 449 -22.87 -44.10 26.89
CA LYS A 449 -22.07 -43.01 26.28
C LYS A 449 -21.87 -41.81 27.21
N SER A 450 -22.88 -41.37 27.97
CA SER A 450 -22.75 -40.21 28.87
C SER A 450 -21.78 -40.46 30.03
N THR A 451 -21.57 -41.73 30.41
CA THR A 451 -20.50 -42.11 31.34
C THR A 451 -19.11 -42.19 30.69
N ALA A 452 -19.01 -42.16 29.37
CA ALA A 452 -17.77 -42.22 28.60
C ALA A 452 -17.18 -40.84 28.28
N GLU A 453 -18.00 -39.80 28.14
CA GLU A 453 -17.56 -38.41 27.87
C GLU A 453 -16.68 -37.81 28.98
N SER A 454 -16.79 -38.35 30.21
CA SER A 454 -16.01 -37.89 31.36
C SER A 454 -14.96 -38.89 31.88
N ARG A 455 -15.00 -40.16 31.43
CA ARG A 455 -14.10 -41.24 31.91
C ARG A 455 -13.93 -42.34 30.85
N PRO A 456 -12.74 -42.95 30.70
CA PRO A 456 -12.55 -44.07 29.77
C PRO A 456 -13.44 -45.27 30.12
N THR A 457 -13.96 -45.94 29.09
CA THR A 457 -14.81 -47.12 29.22
C THR A 457 -14.01 -48.32 29.75
N VAL A 458 -14.51 -48.95 30.81
CA VAL A 458 -13.82 -50.07 31.46
C VAL A 458 -13.92 -51.33 30.59
N PRO A 459 -12.80 -52.01 30.24
CA PRO A 459 -12.85 -53.25 29.48
C PRO A 459 -13.66 -54.34 30.19
N ARG A 460 -14.48 -55.09 29.44
CA ARG A 460 -15.38 -56.15 29.97
C ARG A 460 -14.67 -57.18 30.86
N LYS A 461 -13.36 -57.40 30.65
CA LYS A 461 -12.49 -58.31 31.42
C LYS A 461 -12.48 -58.04 32.94
N PHE A 462 -12.73 -56.82 33.39
CA PHE A 462 -12.59 -56.43 34.80
C PHE A 462 -13.90 -56.40 35.61
N ASP A 463 -15.03 -56.84 35.03
CA ASP A 463 -16.40 -56.93 35.61
C ASP A 463 -16.69 -56.06 36.85
N LYS A 464 -16.52 -54.73 36.68
CA LYS A 464 -16.67 -53.74 37.76
C LYS A 464 -18.04 -53.81 38.45
N ASP A 465 -19.08 -54.13 37.69
CA ASP A 465 -20.47 -54.14 38.15
C ASP A 465 -20.94 -55.54 38.61
N ARG A 466 -20.07 -56.56 38.56
CA ARG A 466 -20.39 -57.97 38.87
C ARG A 466 -21.56 -58.52 38.05
N LYS A 467 -21.66 -58.12 36.79
CA LYS A 467 -22.77 -58.43 35.90
C LYS A 467 -22.59 -59.78 35.20
N PHE A 468 -21.37 -60.29 35.04
CA PHE A 468 -21.11 -61.55 34.33
C PHE A 468 -21.24 -62.79 35.26
N THR A 469 -22.46 -63.02 35.76
CA THR A 469 -22.79 -64.22 36.55
C THR A 469 -23.46 -65.29 35.69
N SER A 470 -23.28 -66.57 36.04
CA SER A 470 -23.95 -67.69 35.36
C SER A 470 -25.48 -67.60 35.43
N LYS A 471 -26.04 -67.06 36.53
CA LYS A 471 -27.49 -66.78 36.64
C LYS A 471 -27.97 -65.69 35.68
N ARG A 472 -27.21 -64.60 35.49
CA ARG A 472 -27.58 -63.55 34.52
C ARG A 472 -27.41 -64.03 33.08
N MET A 473 -26.30 -64.70 32.79
CA MET A 473 -26.05 -65.33 31.49
C MET A 473 -27.19 -66.29 31.13
N GLY A 474 -27.57 -67.17 32.07
CA GLY A 474 -28.70 -68.08 31.90
C GLY A 474 -30.01 -67.35 31.59
N ARG A 475 -30.37 -66.35 32.40
CA ARG A 475 -31.58 -65.52 32.14
C ARG A 475 -31.56 -64.82 30.79
N GLN A 476 -30.41 -64.31 30.35
CA GLN A 476 -30.30 -63.64 29.05
C GLN A 476 -30.39 -64.61 27.87
N LEU A 477 -29.78 -65.80 27.98
CA LEU A 477 -29.91 -66.85 26.97
C LEU A 477 -31.34 -67.39 26.89
N SER A 478 -31.99 -67.66 28.03
CA SER A 478 -33.40 -68.05 28.06
C SER A 478 -34.33 -66.96 27.51
N SER A 479 -34.05 -65.67 27.76
CA SER A 479 -34.81 -64.56 27.13
C SER A 479 -34.55 -64.38 25.62
N LEU A 480 -33.58 -65.12 25.08
CA LEU A 480 -33.29 -65.23 23.64
C LEU A 480 -33.72 -66.60 23.08
N GLY A 481 -34.44 -67.42 23.85
CA GLY A 481 -34.90 -68.76 23.43
C GLY A 481 -33.84 -69.85 23.44
N LEU A 482 -32.63 -69.60 23.98
CA LEU A 482 -31.52 -70.56 24.00
C LEU A 482 -31.44 -71.29 25.35
N ASP A 483 -31.29 -72.62 25.32
CA ASP A 483 -31.06 -73.41 26.54
C ASP A 483 -29.69 -73.08 27.16
N PRO A 484 -29.63 -72.56 28.41
CA PRO A 484 -28.37 -72.23 29.05
C PRO A 484 -27.65 -73.41 29.72
N THR A 485 -28.21 -74.63 29.76
CA THR A 485 -27.64 -75.78 30.51
C THR A 485 -26.17 -76.03 30.21
N ALA A 486 -25.81 -76.19 28.93
CA ALA A 486 -24.43 -76.46 28.49
C ALA A 486 -23.44 -75.35 28.86
N ALA A 487 -23.86 -74.08 28.70
CA ALA A 487 -23.05 -72.92 29.06
C ALA A 487 -22.85 -72.78 30.58
N ILE A 488 -23.91 -73.03 31.36
CA ILE A 488 -23.86 -73.05 32.83
C ILE A 488 -22.97 -74.17 33.33
N ASN A 489 -23.03 -75.37 32.74
CA ASN A 489 -22.20 -76.51 33.14
C ASN A 489 -20.71 -76.27 32.85
N ARG A 490 -20.36 -75.69 31.70
CA ARG A 490 -18.99 -75.26 31.38
C ARG A 490 -18.47 -74.16 32.31
N ALA A 491 -19.34 -73.26 32.80
CA ALA A 491 -18.98 -72.25 33.80
C ALA A 491 -18.81 -72.85 35.20
N ARG A 492 -19.63 -73.85 35.56
CA ARG A 492 -19.57 -74.56 36.86
C ARG A 492 -18.32 -75.43 36.97
N SER A 493 -17.92 -76.17 35.93
CA SER A 493 -16.75 -77.07 36.01
C SER A 493 -15.45 -76.33 36.37
N ARG A 494 -15.26 -75.11 35.86
CA ARG A 494 -14.13 -74.21 36.22
C ARG A 494 -14.09 -73.79 37.70
N SER A 495 -15.19 -73.92 38.45
CA SER A 495 -15.24 -73.62 39.88
C SER A 495 -15.01 -74.82 40.80
N VAL A 496 -14.95 -76.04 40.27
CA VAL A 496 -14.85 -77.29 41.08
C VAL A 496 -13.44 -77.51 41.64
N SER A 497 -12.38 -77.05 40.97
CA SER A 497 -10.97 -77.34 41.34
C SER A 497 -10.37 -76.50 42.48
N ARG A 498 -11.17 -75.66 43.16
CA ARG A 498 -10.70 -74.82 44.30
C ARG A 498 -11.64 -74.88 45.51
N VAL A 499 -11.81 -76.07 46.08
CA VAL A 499 -12.48 -76.26 47.38
C VAL A 499 -11.51 -76.90 48.38
N GLY A 500 -10.96 -76.07 49.28
CA GLY A 500 -10.18 -76.54 50.42
C GLY A 500 -11.10 -77.10 51.51
N ARG A 501 -10.82 -78.33 51.95
CA ARG A 501 -11.60 -79.10 52.93
C ARG A 501 -11.52 -78.46 54.33
N LYS A 502 -12.66 -78.22 55.00
CA LYS A 502 -12.74 -77.95 56.45
C LYS A 502 -13.51 -79.08 57.14
N ARG A 503 -13.06 -79.49 58.32
CA ARG A 503 -13.69 -80.53 59.18
C ARG A 503 -14.61 -79.87 60.20
N GLU A 504 -15.70 -80.56 60.56
CA GLU A 504 -16.57 -80.23 61.70
C GLU A 504 -16.40 -81.25 62.84
N ARG A 505 -16.59 -80.81 64.09
CA ARG A 505 -16.85 -81.64 65.27
C ARG A 505 -17.78 -80.90 66.25
N SER A 506 -18.71 -81.66 66.82
CA SER A 506 -19.75 -81.49 67.87
C SER A 506 -19.63 -80.35 68.92
N HIS A 507 -20.69 -79.93 69.66
CA HIS A 507 -21.83 -80.69 70.23
C HIS A 507 -23.16 -79.92 70.37
N GLY A 508 -24.25 -80.68 70.52
CA GLY A 508 -25.51 -80.32 71.20
C GLY A 508 -26.16 -81.53 71.90
N ARG A 509 -27.07 -81.26 72.85
CA ARG A 509 -28.09 -82.10 73.55
C ARG A 509 -29.13 -81.07 74.07
N GLY A 510 -30.45 -81.29 74.16
CA GLY A 510 -31.20 -82.48 74.59
C GLY A 510 -31.35 -82.43 76.13
N ASP A 511 -32.53 -82.41 76.76
CA ASP A 511 -33.92 -82.58 76.28
C ASP A 511 -34.92 -81.90 77.27
N GLU A 512 -36.23 -82.16 77.10
CA GLU A 512 -37.36 -82.08 78.08
C GLU A 512 -38.50 -81.04 77.87
N ASP A 513 -39.71 -81.62 77.90
CA ASP A 513 -41.07 -81.14 78.20
C ASP A 513 -41.84 -80.12 77.34
N GLY A 514 -43.09 -80.50 77.00
CA GLY A 514 -44.21 -79.58 76.81
C GLY A 514 -45.11 -79.85 75.60
N GLU A 515 -46.19 -80.60 75.79
CA GLU A 515 -47.29 -80.81 74.84
C GLU A 515 -47.89 -79.49 74.30
N ALA A 516 -48.30 -79.49 73.01
CA ALA A 516 -49.71 -79.32 72.62
C ALA A 516 -49.85 -79.28 71.09
N VAL A 517 -50.92 -79.89 70.59
CA VAL A 517 -51.34 -79.88 69.18
C VAL A 517 -52.43 -78.82 68.99
N ASP A 518 -52.56 -78.36 67.75
CA ASP A 518 -53.83 -78.07 67.04
C ASP A 518 -54.23 -76.62 66.67
N MET A 519 -54.83 -76.60 65.47
CA MET A 519 -55.56 -75.59 64.68
C MET A 519 -55.22 -74.09 64.65
N ASP A 520 -55.13 -73.66 63.39
CA ASP A 520 -55.09 -72.30 62.83
C ASP A 520 -56.10 -71.28 63.39
N VAL A 521 -55.68 -70.01 63.45
CA VAL A 521 -56.23 -68.91 62.60
C VAL A 521 -55.33 -67.65 62.71
N ASP A 522 -55.16 -66.97 61.58
CA ASP A 522 -54.26 -65.85 61.28
C ASP A 522 -53.95 -64.77 62.36
N GLN A 523 -52.65 -64.53 62.59
CA GLN A 523 -52.06 -63.19 62.45
C GLN A 523 -50.51 -63.20 62.42
N PRO A 524 -49.83 -62.66 61.38
CA PRO A 524 -48.38 -62.75 61.27
C PRO A 524 -47.66 -61.59 61.99
N ASN A 525 -47.19 -61.80 63.22
CA ASN A 525 -46.32 -60.81 63.87
C ASN A 525 -45.32 -61.41 64.88
N LYS A 526 -44.02 -61.14 64.67
CA LYS A 526 -42.88 -61.38 65.58
C LYS A 526 -42.56 -62.89 65.83
N LYS A 527 -41.30 -63.30 66.08
CA LYS A 527 -40.03 -62.56 66.22
C LYS A 527 -38.83 -63.49 65.95
N LEU A 528 -37.81 -62.94 65.29
CA LEU A 528 -36.37 -63.12 65.60
C LEU A 528 -35.91 -64.36 66.41
N ARG A 529 -35.00 -65.15 65.83
CA ARG A 529 -33.83 -65.64 66.58
C ARG A 529 -32.51 -65.35 65.84
N LEU A 530 -31.54 -64.84 66.61
CA LEU A 530 -30.21 -64.41 66.19
C LEU A 530 -29.15 -65.51 66.38
N ARG A 531 -27.97 -65.27 65.80
CA ARG A 531 -26.69 -66.02 65.88
C ARG A 531 -26.60 -67.22 64.91
N SER A 532 -25.46 -67.58 64.32
CA SER A 532 -24.17 -66.90 64.01
C SER A 532 -23.35 -67.86 63.13
N ARG A 533 -22.42 -67.50 62.23
CA ARG A 533 -21.73 -66.25 61.78
C ARG A 533 -21.45 -66.44 60.25
N SER A 534 -20.77 -65.61 59.45
CA SER A 534 -19.79 -64.54 59.62
C SER A 534 -19.89 -63.50 58.48
N ARG A 535 -19.74 -62.20 58.80
CA ARG A 535 -19.63 -61.13 57.79
C ARG A 535 -18.44 -60.22 58.09
N SER A 536 -17.33 -60.46 57.39
CA SER A 536 -16.22 -59.53 57.22
C SER A 536 -16.58 -58.43 56.21
N ARG A 537 -17.55 -57.59 56.58
CA ARG A 537 -17.83 -56.29 55.97
C ARG A 537 -18.76 -55.54 56.91
N SER A 538 -18.40 -54.31 57.27
CA SER A 538 -19.28 -53.41 58.01
C SER A 538 -20.53 -53.10 57.20
N GLN A 539 -21.61 -53.83 57.45
CA GLN A 539 -22.94 -53.33 57.12
C GLN A 539 -23.16 -52.09 57.97
N SER A 540 -23.45 -50.97 57.32
CA SER A 540 -23.84 -49.74 57.98
C SER A 540 -25.14 -49.98 58.74
N ARG A 541 -25.06 -50.11 60.08
CA ARG A 541 -26.23 -50.13 60.95
C ARG A 541 -27.02 -48.82 60.79
N PRO A 542 -28.35 -48.82 60.98
CA PRO A 542 -29.13 -47.59 60.99
C PRO A 542 -28.58 -46.62 62.03
N ARG A 543 -28.30 -45.38 61.64
CA ARG A 543 -27.58 -44.40 62.50
C ARG A 543 -28.28 -44.10 63.84
N GLY A 544 -29.59 -44.36 63.95
CA GLY A 544 -30.38 -44.10 65.17
C GLY A 544 -30.46 -45.25 66.17
N GLU A 545 -29.99 -46.45 65.85
CA GLU A 545 -30.11 -47.62 66.74
C GLU A 545 -29.10 -47.54 67.90
N VAL A 546 -29.58 -47.45 69.14
CA VAL A 546 -28.74 -47.43 70.36
C VAL A 546 -28.12 -48.80 70.59
N VAL A 547 -26.83 -48.83 70.89
CA VAL A 547 -26.11 -50.03 71.31
C VAL A 547 -25.93 -50.00 72.83
N PRO A 548 -26.23 -51.10 73.56
CA PRO A 548 -25.92 -51.19 74.98
C PRO A 548 -24.45 -50.86 75.25
N GLY A 549 -24.20 -49.94 76.19
CA GLY A 549 -22.86 -49.41 76.50
C GLY A 549 -22.51 -48.06 75.87
N GLU A 550 -23.31 -47.50 74.95
CA GLU A 550 -23.07 -46.16 74.37
C GLU A 550 -23.48 -44.98 75.29
N GLY A 551 -24.03 -45.24 76.48
CA GLY A 551 -24.44 -44.18 77.44
C GLY A 551 -25.65 -43.35 77.00
N LEU A 552 -26.38 -43.78 75.97
CA LEU A 552 -27.59 -43.15 75.45
C LEU A 552 -28.79 -44.04 75.76
N ARG A 553 -29.88 -43.47 76.28
CA ARG A 553 -31.07 -44.20 76.74
C ARG A 553 -31.91 -44.71 75.57
N ASP A 554 -32.25 -43.81 74.64
CA ASP A 554 -33.25 -44.05 73.60
C ASP A 554 -32.69 -43.73 72.19
N SER A 555 -33.23 -44.37 71.15
CA SER A 555 -32.90 -44.09 69.73
C SER A 555 -33.10 -42.61 69.35
N ALA A 556 -34.13 -41.97 69.91
CA ALA A 556 -34.36 -40.53 69.80
C ALA A 556 -33.22 -39.70 70.40
N GLN A 557 -32.69 -40.10 71.56
CA GLN A 557 -31.56 -39.42 72.21
C GLN A 557 -30.28 -39.58 71.39
N LYS A 558 -30.02 -40.77 70.81
CA LYS A 558 -28.89 -40.99 69.89
C LYS A 558 -29.00 -40.14 68.63
N MET A 559 -30.18 -40.03 68.03
CA MET A 559 -30.41 -39.13 66.88
C MET A 559 -30.22 -37.65 67.26
N LYS A 560 -30.60 -37.24 68.47
CA LYS A 560 -30.34 -35.88 69.00
C LYS A 560 -28.83 -35.65 69.22
N ALA A 561 -28.11 -36.61 69.78
CA ALA A 561 -26.66 -36.57 69.95
C ALA A 561 -25.92 -36.48 68.60
N ILE A 562 -26.35 -37.22 67.58
CA ILE A 562 -25.80 -37.14 66.22
C ILE A 562 -26.07 -35.77 65.58
N LYS A 563 -27.25 -35.17 65.79
CA LYS A 563 -27.52 -33.78 65.36
C LYS A 563 -26.58 -32.79 66.08
N LEU A 564 -26.34 -32.97 67.37
CA LEU A 564 -25.42 -32.14 68.18
C LEU A 564 -23.96 -32.27 67.72
N SER A 565 -23.47 -33.49 67.48
CA SER A 565 -22.16 -33.77 66.89
C SER A 565 -21.99 -33.06 65.53
N LYS A 566 -22.96 -33.19 64.62
CA LYS A 566 -22.98 -32.46 63.35
C LYS A 566 -22.97 -30.94 63.53
N LYS A 567 -23.62 -30.40 64.58
CA LYS A 567 -23.62 -28.96 64.89
C LYS A 567 -22.25 -28.51 65.41
N ALA A 568 -21.60 -29.28 66.27
CA ALA A 568 -20.26 -29.00 66.81
C ALA A 568 -19.17 -28.96 65.73
N VAL A 569 -19.28 -29.82 64.70
CA VAL A 569 -18.33 -29.86 63.57
C VAL A 569 -18.42 -28.62 62.67
N LYS A 570 -19.50 -27.82 62.71
CA LYS A 570 -19.71 -26.67 61.81
C LYS A 570 -18.56 -25.66 61.82
N LEU A 571 -17.96 -25.35 62.98
CA LEU A 571 -16.85 -24.39 63.06
C LEU A 571 -15.57 -24.92 62.37
N ARG A 572 -15.28 -26.22 62.52
CA ARG A 572 -14.15 -26.87 61.83
C ARG A 572 -14.36 -26.91 60.31
N ASN A 573 -15.60 -27.18 59.87
CA ASN A 573 -15.96 -27.15 58.45
C ASN A 573 -15.93 -25.73 57.86
N LYS A 574 -16.36 -24.71 58.62
CA LYS A 574 -16.23 -23.29 58.22
C LYS A 574 -14.76 -22.89 58.04
N ALA A 575 -13.86 -23.45 58.84
CA ALA A 575 -12.41 -23.32 58.70
C ALA A 575 -11.77 -24.32 57.71
N ALA A 576 -12.57 -25.03 56.90
CA ALA A 576 -12.16 -25.99 55.87
C ALA A 576 -11.18 -27.10 56.32
N ARG A 577 -11.18 -27.46 57.61
CA ARG A 577 -10.28 -28.49 58.17
C ARG A 577 -10.68 -29.89 57.70
N ARG A 578 -9.68 -30.75 57.41
CA ARG A 578 -9.88 -32.12 56.91
C ARG A 578 -10.52 -33.07 57.93
N GLY A 579 -10.50 -32.73 59.22
CA GLY A 579 -11.05 -33.56 60.29
C GLY A 579 -10.88 -32.92 61.68
N GLU A 580 -10.87 -33.73 62.74
CA GLU A 580 -10.53 -33.29 64.12
C GLU A 580 -9.06 -33.51 64.50
N ALA A 581 -8.42 -34.47 63.84
CA ALA A 581 -6.96 -34.62 63.88
C ALA A 581 -6.25 -33.47 63.13
N ASP A 582 -6.95 -32.78 62.22
CA ASP A 582 -6.40 -31.64 61.49
C ASP A 582 -6.31 -30.38 62.38
N ARG A 583 -5.17 -30.27 63.05
CA ARG A 583 -4.81 -29.16 63.94
C ARG A 583 -3.59 -28.39 63.44
N VAL A 584 -3.25 -28.52 62.15
CA VAL A 584 -2.10 -27.84 61.55
C VAL A 584 -2.30 -26.33 61.69
N ILE A 585 -1.32 -25.65 62.30
CA ILE A 585 -1.27 -24.20 62.39
C ILE A 585 -0.41 -23.72 61.21
N PRO A 586 -1.00 -23.08 60.17
CA PRO A 586 -0.22 -22.58 59.06
C PRO A 586 0.65 -21.41 59.54
N ASN A 587 1.93 -21.42 59.17
CA ASN A 587 2.81 -20.28 59.42
C ASN A 587 2.47 -19.16 58.42
N LEU A 588 1.54 -18.27 58.79
CA LEU A 588 1.05 -17.19 57.93
C LEU A 588 2.10 -16.09 57.67
N LYS A 589 3.14 -15.99 58.51
CA LYS A 589 4.24 -15.02 58.36
C LYS A 589 5.59 -15.74 58.48
N PRO A 590 5.96 -16.58 57.50
CA PRO A 590 7.19 -17.36 57.58
C PRO A 590 8.40 -16.41 57.54
N LYS A 591 9.28 -16.54 58.53
CA LYS A 591 10.38 -15.59 58.80
C LYS A 591 11.25 -15.31 57.56
N HIS A 592 11.48 -16.29 56.69
CA HIS A 592 12.30 -16.13 55.49
C HIS A 592 11.68 -15.22 54.40
N LEU A 593 10.38 -14.89 54.47
CA LEU A 593 9.75 -13.92 53.57
C LEU A 593 9.74 -12.49 54.14
N PHE A 594 9.69 -12.36 55.47
CA PHE A 594 9.46 -11.08 56.17
C PHE A 594 10.68 -10.56 56.94
N SER A 595 11.75 -11.33 57.04
CA SER A 595 12.98 -10.98 57.78
C SER A 595 14.19 -10.99 56.85
N GLY A 596 15.04 -9.98 57.00
CA GLY A 596 16.20 -9.73 56.13
C GLY A 596 15.86 -8.80 54.96
N LYS A 597 16.90 -8.14 54.41
CA LYS A 597 16.83 -7.35 53.18
C LYS A 597 17.67 -8.05 52.12
N ARG A 598 17.27 -8.01 50.85
CA ARG A 598 18.11 -8.47 49.74
C ARG A 598 19.32 -7.53 49.61
N SER A 599 20.52 -8.05 49.83
CA SER A 599 21.78 -7.39 49.49
C SER A 599 22.16 -7.68 48.03
N ILE A 600 23.15 -6.94 47.51
CA ILE A 600 23.80 -7.25 46.23
C ILE A 600 24.68 -8.48 46.45
N GLY A 601 24.31 -9.61 45.84
CA GLY A 601 24.99 -10.90 46.04
C GLY A 601 24.06 -12.10 45.89
N LYS A 602 24.38 -13.20 46.58
CA LYS A 602 23.57 -14.43 46.58
C LYS A 602 22.18 -14.18 47.22
N THR A 603 21.12 -14.40 46.44
CA THR A 603 19.72 -14.30 46.91
C THR A 603 19.26 -15.60 47.58
N THR A 604 18.41 -15.50 48.59
CA THR A 604 17.83 -16.64 49.35
C THR A 604 16.71 -17.38 48.61
N ARG A 605 16.29 -16.84 47.46
CA ARG A 605 15.32 -17.44 46.52
C ARG A 605 15.80 -17.18 45.09
N ARG A 606 15.65 -18.18 44.22
CA ARG A 606 15.96 -18.12 42.79
C ARG A 606 15.16 -16.99 42.10
#